data_AF-A0A167BKF2-F1
#
_entry.id   AF-A0A167BKF2-F1
#
_cell.length_a   1.000
_cell.length_b   1.000
_cell.length_c   1.000
_cell.angle_alpha   90.00
_cell.angle_beta   90.00
_cell.angle_gamma   90.00
#
_symmetry.space_group_name_H-M   'P 1'
#
loop_
_entity.id
_entity.type
_entity.pdbx_description
1 polymer ?
#
loop_
_entity_poly.entity_id
_entity_poly.type
_entity_poly.pdbx_seq_one_letter_code
_entity_poly.pdbx_strand_id
1 'polypeptide(L)'
;MALANRKIGYDEVVTRDIHFPMNIENVARHWFRNDPWSTHWMNAILAAVPDGERWVMNSARRQLGKLDDPEVLNAAKEFIRQERIHAREHDEMNAIGVQHGVPIDKVEGVFKLIRKQLQHRLSDDMQSSIAAAFEHFTAIISSVLLEHPELFDETHPDLRAMLYWHFVEETEHKSVSYDVFVDASGGGYRSYRLRISGMLLAIALGFPIMIGNQTYL
;
A
#
# COMPACT_ATOMS: atom_id res chain seq x y z
N MET A 1 22.54 11.61 -12.75
CA MET A 1 21.96 12.91 -13.17
C MET A 1 20.41 12.96 -13.09
N ALA A 2 19.69 11.91 -12.69
CA ALA A 2 18.23 11.94 -12.62
C ALA A 2 17.65 12.52 -11.30
N LEU A 3 18.48 12.77 -10.28
CA LEU A 3 18.04 13.11 -8.92
C LEU A 3 18.09 14.61 -8.58
N ALA A 4 18.74 15.44 -9.41
CA ALA A 4 19.12 16.81 -9.04
C ALA A 4 18.00 17.86 -9.06
N ASN A 5 16.71 17.50 -9.19
CA ASN A 5 15.61 18.46 -9.28
C ASN A 5 14.28 17.89 -8.74
N ARG A 6 14.15 17.71 -7.42
CA ARG A 6 12.84 17.44 -6.82
C ARG A 6 12.23 18.71 -6.23
N LYS A 7 11.17 19.18 -6.87
CA LYS A 7 10.16 20.10 -6.28
C LYS A 7 9.02 19.35 -5.58
N ILE A 8 8.97 18.02 -5.73
CA ILE A 8 8.00 17.11 -5.10
C ILE A 8 8.81 15.89 -4.66
N GLY A 9 8.80 15.62 -3.35
CA GLY A 9 9.59 14.58 -2.68
C GLY A 9 9.25 14.58 -1.19
N TYR A 10 9.87 13.68 -0.43
CA TYR A 10 9.85 13.67 1.03
C TYR A 10 11.08 14.45 1.52
N ASP A 11 10.90 15.34 2.50
CA ASP A 11 12.05 15.98 3.17
C ASP A 11 12.68 15.00 4.16
N GLU A 12 11.84 14.29 4.91
CA GLU A 12 12.22 13.23 5.84
C GLU A 12 11.08 12.21 5.91
N VAL A 13 11.42 10.92 5.95
CA VAL A 13 10.47 9.83 6.22
C VAL A 13 10.66 9.43 7.67
N VAL A 14 9.62 9.51 8.48
CA VAL A 14 9.72 9.24 9.92
C VAL A 14 8.78 8.12 10.29
N THR A 15 9.33 7.03 10.84
CA THR A 15 8.51 5.94 11.37
C THR A 15 7.70 6.39 12.57
N ARG A 16 6.38 6.17 12.52
CA ARG A 16 5.44 6.42 13.63
C ARG A 16 4.78 5.11 14.01
N ASP A 17 5.26 4.46 15.08
CA ASP A 17 4.65 3.22 15.59
C ASP A 17 3.45 3.55 16.46
N ILE A 18 2.30 3.76 15.81
CA ILE A 18 1.01 4.05 16.43
C ILE A 18 0.17 2.78 16.42
N HIS A 19 -0.51 2.50 17.53
CA HIS A 19 -1.48 1.42 17.63
C HIS A 19 -2.86 2.01 17.89
N PHE A 20 -3.87 1.53 17.17
CA PHE A 20 -5.23 2.02 17.27
C PHE A 20 -6.11 1.00 18.01
N PRO A 21 -6.94 1.41 18.98
CA PRO A 21 -7.73 0.49 19.80
C PRO A 21 -8.97 -0.06 19.07
N MET A 22 -8.77 -0.63 17.87
CA MET A 22 -9.81 -1.21 17.04
C MET A 22 -10.38 -2.48 17.68
N ASN A 23 -11.70 -2.62 17.61
CA ASN A 23 -12.42 -3.79 18.12
C ASN A 23 -13.76 -3.93 17.39
N ILE A 24 -14.52 -4.98 17.69
CA ILE A 24 -15.78 -5.28 17.02
C ILE A 24 -16.87 -4.21 17.19
N GLU A 25 -16.82 -3.41 18.26
CA GLU A 25 -17.75 -2.30 18.51
C GLU A 25 -17.37 -1.07 17.70
N ASN A 26 -16.06 -0.82 17.53
CA ASN A 26 -15.54 0.41 16.93
C ASN A 26 -15.25 0.25 15.42
N VAL A 27 -15.12 -0.97 14.91
CA VAL A 27 -15.07 -1.29 13.48
C VAL A 27 -16.38 -1.97 13.12
N ALA A 28 -17.38 -1.18 12.76
CA ALA A 28 -18.69 -1.71 12.38
C ALA A 28 -18.62 -2.52 11.07
N ARG A 29 -19.54 -3.47 10.89
CA ARG A 29 -19.65 -4.25 9.64
C ARG A 29 -19.76 -3.36 8.39
N HIS A 30 -20.50 -2.26 8.49
CA HIS A 30 -20.64 -1.24 7.44
C HIS A 30 -19.93 0.05 7.88
N TRP A 31 -18.64 -0.02 8.16
CA TRP A 31 -17.87 1.07 8.75
C TRP A 31 -17.77 2.33 7.88
N PHE A 32 -17.98 2.21 6.57
CA PHE A 32 -17.89 3.33 5.63
C PHE A 32 -19.29 3.86 5.34
N ARG A 33 -19.59 5.05 5.90
CA ARG A 33 -20.86 5.78 5.73
C ARG A 33 -22.13 4.99 6.09
N ASN A 34 -21.98 3.95 6.92
CA ASN A 34 -23.05 2.98 7.21
C ASN A 34 -23.70 2.40 5.94
N ASP A 35 -22.98 2.37 4.83
CA ASP A 35 -23.47 1.92 3.52
C ASP A 35 -22.82 0.59 3.15
N PRO A 36 -23.61 -0.48 2.96
CA PRO A 36 -23.08 -1.78 2.60
C PRO A 36 -22.27 -1.75 1.31
N TRP A 37 -22.79 -1.12 0.24
CA TRP A 37 -22.09 -1.08 -1.05
C TRP A 37 -20.72 -0.44 -0.89
N SER A 38 -20.66 0.76 -0.31
CA SER A 38 -19.42 1.54 -0.20
C SER A 38 -18.43 0.87 0.73
N THR A 39 -18.92 0.26 1.82
CA THR A 39 -18.07 -0.51 2.73
C THR A 39 -17.46 -1.72 2.01
N HIS A 40 -18.24 -2.51 1.28
CA HIS A 40 -17.73 -3.67 0.57
C HIS A 40 -16.78 -3.29 -0.57
N TRP A 41 -17.03 -2.16 -1.24
CA TRP A 41 -16.11 -1.60 -2.23
C TRP A 41 -14.76 -1.20 -1.60
N MET A 42 -14.78 -0.52 -0.45
CA MET A 42 -13.56 -0.18 0.29
C MET A 42 -12.84 -1.43 0.81
N ASN A 43 -13.58 -2.40 1.37
CA ASN A 43 -13.04 -3.67 1.82
C ASN A 43 -12.36 -4.44 0.67
N ALA A 44 -12.87 -4.37 -0.55
CA ALA A 44 -12.26 -5.01 -1.71
C ALA A 44 -10.84 -4.49 -2.03
N ILE A 45 -10.56 -3.24 -1.65
CA ILE A 45 -9.26 -2.58 -1.79
C ILE A 45 -8.41 -2.87 -0.55
N LEU A 46 -8.94 -2.53 0.64
CA LEU A 46 -8.20 -2.59 1.91
C LEU A 46 -7.86 -4.01 2.36
N ALA A 47 -8.68 -5.01 2.01
CA ALA A 47 -8.40 -6.40 2.36
C ALA A 47 -7.05 -6.92 1.84
N ALA A 48 -6.57 -6.40 0.70
CA ALA A 48 -5.30 -6.79 0.11
C ALA A 48 -4.10 -6.00 0.67
N VAL A 49 -4.34 -4.92 1.41
CA VAL A 49 -3.32 -3.99 1.88
C VAL A 49 -2.24 -4.69 2.73
N PRO A 50 -2.55 -5.49 3.77
CA PRO A 50 -1.50 -6.09 4.59
C PRO A 50 -0.49 -6.93 3.79
N ASP A 51 -0.97 -7.74 2.85
CA ASP A 51 -0.09 -8.53 1.99
C ASP A 51 0.59 -7.72 0.89
N GLY A 52 -0.07 -6.65 0.42
CA GLY A 52 0.49 -5.67 -0.50
C GLY A 52 1.69 -4.97 0.11
N GLU A 53 1.53 -4.40 1.29
CA GLU A 53 2.58 -3.73 2.07
C GLU A 53 3.70 -4.71 2.44
N ARG A 54 3.36 -5.96 2.78
CA ARG A 54 4.36 -7.04 2.92
C ARG A 54 5.13 -7.30 1.64
N TRP A 55 4.53 -7.16 0.46
CA TRP A 55 5.28 -7.24 -0.80
C TRP A 55 6.21 -6.02 -0.94
N VAL A 56 5.66 -4.83 -0.78
CA VAL A 56 6.35 -3.54 -0.93
C VAL A 56 7.57 -3.48 -0.02
N MET A 57 7.41 -3.71 1.30
CA MET A 57 8.51 -3.72 2.27
C MET A 57 9.59 -4.75 1.92
N ASN A 58 9.19 -5.93 1.44
CA ASN A 58 10.14 -7.00 1.10
C ASN A 58 10.89 -6.69 -0.20
N SER A 59 10.22 -6.04 -1.15
CA SER A 59 10.84 -5.57 -2.39
C SER A 59 11.87 -4.49 -2.10
N ALA A 60 11.52 -3.48 -1.31
CA ALA A 60 12.44 -2.42 -0.90
C ALA A 60 13.63 -3.00 -0.11
N ARG A 61 13.38 -3.93 0.83
CA ARG A 61 14.44 -4.59 1.60
C ARG A 61 15.47 -5.29 0.72
N ARG A 62 15.03 -5.99 -0.34
CA ARG A 62 15.93 -6.68 -1.28
C ARG A 62 16.78 -5.70 -2.12
N GLN A 63 16.36 -4.45 -2.24
CA GLN A 63 17.07 -3.43 -3.01
C GLN A 63 18.08 -2.63 -2.17
N LEU A 64 18.02 -2.67 -0.84
CA LEU A 64 18.88 -1.85 0.04
C LEU A 64 20.38 -1.95 -0.27
N GLY A 65 20.86 -3.13 -0.68
CA GLY A 65 22.27 -3.35 -1.02
C GLY A 65 22.71 -2.79 -2.38
N LYS A 66 21.78 -2.26 -3.18
CA LYS A 66 22.03 -1.63 -4.48
C LYS A 66 21.85 -0.11 -4.46
N LEU A 67 21.46 0.47 -3.31
CA LEU A 67 21.22 1.91 -3.19
C LEU A 67 22.56 2.63 -2.98
N ASP A 68 22.85 3.59 -3.86
CA ASP A 68 24.06 4.39 -3.83
C ASP A 68 23.83 5.73 -3.13
N ASP A 69 22.60 6.26 -3.20
CA ASP A 69 22.23 7.52 -2.56
C ASP A 69 21.92 7.32 -1.06
N PRO A 70 22.71 7.93 -0.14
CA PRO A 70 22.48 7.80 1.30
C PRO A 70 21.11 8.33 1.76
N GLU A 71 20.55 9.33 1.10
CA GLU A 71 19.24 9.89 1.43
C GLU A 71 18.14 8.87 1.10
N VAL A 72 18.20 8.29 -0.10
CA VAL A 72 17.28 7.23 -0.54
C VAL A 72 17.41 6.00 0.36
N LEU A 73 18.63 5.60 0.72
CA LEU A 73 18.87 4.47 1.62
C LEU A 73 18.25 4.69 3.01
N ASN A 74 18.34 5.91 3.56
CA ASN A 74 17.75 6.22 4.86
C ASN A 74 16.22 6.25 4.78
N ALA A 75 15.66 6.92 3.77
CA ALA A 75 14.22 6.93 3.55
C ALA A 75 13.65 5.52 3.34
N ALA A 76 14.34 4.67 2.58
CA ALA A 76 13.95 3.28 2.36
C ALA A 76 13.87 2.47 3.67
N LYS A 77 14.76 2.72 4.64
CA LYS A 77 14.74 2.03 5.94
C LYS A 77 13.53 2.44 6.78
N GLU A 78 13.20 3.72 6.81
CA GLU A 78 12.03 4.24 7.55
C GLU A 78 10.73 3.79 6.88
N PHE A 79 10.66 3.88 5.56
CA PHE A 79 9.57 3.34 4.75
C PHE A 79 9.30 1.86 5.04
N ILE A 80 10.34 1.01 5.02
CA ILE A 80 10.19 -0.43 5.36
C ILE A 80 9.61 -0.65 6.78
N ARG A 81 9.85 0.28 7.71
CA ARG A 81 9.29 0.20 9.06
C ARG A 81 7.83 0.67 9.09
N GLN A 82 7.49 1.77 8.42
CA GLN A 82 6.10 2.25 8.27
C GLN A 82 5.22 1.16 7.67
N GLU A 83 5.60 0.59 6.52
CA GLU A 83 4.90 -0.51 5.84
C GLU A 83 4.64 -1.73 6.73
N ARG A 84 5.60 -2.06 7.62
CA ARG A 84 5.41 -3.16 8.57
C ARG A 84 4.31 -2.83 9.60
N ILE A 85 4.22 -1.57 10.02
CA ILE A 85 3.27 -1.08 11.01
C ILE A 85 1.89 -0.93 10.36
N HIS A 86 1.80 -0.38 9.15
CA HIS A 86 0.54 -0.37 8.37
C HIS A 86 -0.03 -1.78 8.25
N ALA A 87 0.81 -2.76 7.90
CA ALA A 87 0.35 -4.12 7.69
C ALA A 87 -0.17 -4.76 8.99
N ARG A 88 0.35 -4.34 10.14
CA ARG A 88 -0.14 -4.78 11.46
C ARG A 88 -1.53 -4.21 11.73
N GLU A 89 -1.72 -2.90 11.57
CA GLU A 89 -3.02 -2.27 11.87
C GLU A 89 -4.09 -2.74 10.88
N HIS A 90 -3.77 -2.93 9.60
CA HIS A 90 -4.72 -3.52 8.64
C HIS A 90 -5.00 -5.00 8.90
N ASP A 91 -4.03 -5.81 9.36
CA ASP A 91 -4.30 -7.19 9.78
C ASP A 91 -5.36 -7.23 10.90
N GLU A 92 -5.29 -6.29 11.85
CA GLU A 92 -6.28 -6.17 12.93
C GLU A 92 -7.67 -5.74 12.42
N MET A 93 -7.71 -4.73 11.53
CA MET A 93 -8.95 -4.31 10.87
C MET A 93 -9.60 -5.47 10.10
N ASN A 94 -8.81 -6.19 9.30
CA ASN A 94 -9.27 -7.35 8.54
C ASN A 94 -9.81 -8.46 9.44
N ALA A 95 -9.11 -8.76 10.53
CA ALA A 95 -9.55 -9.76 11.50
C ALA A 95 -10.92 -9.41 12.12
N ILE A 96 -11.18 -8.13 12.39
CA ILE A 96 -12.48 -7.68 12.88
C ILE A 96 -13.56 -7.80 11.78
N GLY A 97 -13.23 -7.46 10.53
CA GLY A 97 -14.15 -7.65 9.40
C GLY A 97 -14.56 -9.13 9.22
N VAL A 98 -13.63 -10.06 9.40
CA VAL A 98 -13.91 -11.51 9.41
C VAL A 98 -14.84 -11.88 10.58
N GLN A 99 -14.65 -11.30 11.77
CA GLN A 99 -15.56 -11.52 12.91
C GLN A 99 -17.00 -11.06 12.62
N HIS A 100 -17.16 -10.00 11.81
CA HIS A 100 -18.46 -9.54 11.29
C HIS A 100 -19.03 -10.42 10.17
N GLY A 101 -18.34 -11.50 9.79
CA GLY A 101 -18.74 -12.41 8.73
C GLY A 101 -18.48 -11.88 7.31
N VAL A 102 -17.66 -10.84 7.16
CA VAL A 102 -17.21 -10.36 5.85
C VAL A 102 -16.08 -11.28 5.37
N PRO A 103 -16.13 -11.82 4.14
CA PRO A 103 -15.17 -12.83 3.68
C PRO A 103 -13.82 -12.22 3.22
N ILE A 104 -13.22 -11.40 4.07
CA ILE A 104 -11.91 -10.74 3.84
C ILE A 104 -10.79 -11.79 3.72
N ASP A 105 -10.84 -12.84 4.53
CA ASP A 105 -9.89 -13.96 4.51
C ASP A 105 -9.77 -14.64 3.13
N LYS A 106 -10.87 -14.69 2.38
CA LYS A 106 -10.86 -15.20 0.99
C LYS A 106 -10.10 -14.27 0.06
N VAL A 107 -10.33 -12.96 0.17
CA VAL A 107 -9.60 -11.94 -0.61
C VAL A 107 -8.11 -12.05 -0.37
N GLU A 108 -7.71 -12.07 0.91
CA GLU A 108 -6.32 -12.23 1.30
C GLU A 108 -5.72 -13.52 0.74
N GLY A 109 -6.44 -14.64 0.81
CA GLY A 109 -5.98 -15.93 0.28
C GLY A 109 -5.67 -15.90 -1.21
N VAL A 110 -6.54 -15.26 -2.01
CA VAL A 110 -6.32 -15.08 -3.46
C VAL A 110 -5.11 -14.20 -3.71
N PHE A 111 -5.00 -13.07 -3.00
CA PHE A 111 -3.86 -12.17 -3.17
C PHE A 111 -2.53 -12.82 -2.76
N LYS A 112 -2.49 -13.52 -1.61
CA LYS A 112 -1.34 -14.30 -1.13
C LYS A 112 -0.84 -15.28 -2.19
N LEU A 113 -1.74 -15.99 -2.86
CA LEU A 113 -1.41 -16.93 -3.93
C LEU A 113 -0.76 -16.21 -5.13
N ILE A 114 -1.39 -15.15 -5.63
CA ILE A 114 -0.89 -14.36 -6.77
C ILE A 114 0.49 -13.78 -6.44
N ARG A 115 0.62 -13.11 -5.29
CA ARG A 115 1.87 -12.51 -4.80
C ARG A 115 2.99 -13.55 -4.76
N LYS A 116 2.76 -14.71 -4.14
CA LYS A 116 3.78 -15.77 -4.03
C LYS A 116 4.28 -16.23 -5.41
N GLN A 117 3.37 -16.41 -6.36
CA GLN A 117 3.73 -16.84 -7.73
C GLN A 117 4.55 -15.78 -8.47
N LEU A 118 4.20 -14.50 -8.32
CA LEU A 118 4.92 -13.40 -8.95
C LEU A 118 6.29 -13.18 -8.31
N GLN A 119 6.39 -13.20 -6.99
CA GLN A 119 7.67 -13.07 -6.27
C GLN A 119 8.67 -14.16 -6.64
N HIS A 120 8.18 -15.36 -6.97
CA HIS A 120 9.04 -16.46 -7.41
C HIS A 120 9.54 -16.30 -8.86
N ARG A 121 8.76 -15.64 -9.73
CA ARG A 121 9.04 -15.57 -11.18
C ARG A 121 9.71 -14.27 -11.63
N LEU A 122 9.45 -13.18 -10.93
CA LEU A 122 9.91 -11.85 -11.32
C LEU A 122 11.23 -11.51 -10.65
N SER A 123 12.10 -10.78 -11.36
CA SER A 123 13.33 -10.23 -10.78
C SER A 123 13.02 -9.20 -9.70
N ASP A 124 13.97 -8.97 -8.79
CA ASP A 124 13.82 -7.95 -7.75
C ASP A 124 13.56 -6.54 -8.33
N ASP A 125 14.19 -6.20 -9.47
CA ASP A 125 13.97 -4.91 -10.12
C ASP A 125 12.54 -4.76 -10.65
N MET A 126 11.96 -5.86 -11.20
CA MET A 126 10.57 -5.84 -11.65
C MET A 126 9.61 -5.79 -10.46
N GLN A 127 9.88 -6.54 -9.39
CA GLN A 127 9.09 -6.47 -8.17
C GLN A 127 9.14 -5.06 -7.56
N SER A 128 10.30 -4.41 -7.56
CA SER A 128 10.46 -3.03 -7.10
C SER A 128 9.71 -2.04 -7.99
N SER A 129 9.69 -2.28 -9.30
CA SER A 129 8.88 -1.48 -10.22
C SER A 129 7.39 -1.64 -10.00
N ILE A 130 6.91 -2.85 -9.67
CA ILE A 130 5.50 -3.11 -9.36
C ILE A 130 5.15 -2.48 -8.01
N ALA A 131 6.01 -2.61 -7.00
CA ALA A 131 5.84 -1.96 -5.70
C ALA A 131 5.70 -0.44 -5.85
N ALA A 132 6.61 0.21 -6.58
CA ALA A 132 6.52 1.65 -6.86
C ALA A 132 5.24 2.05 -7.61
N ALA A 133 4.66 1.14 -8.40
CA ALA A 133 3.37 1.38 -9.06
C ALA A 133 2.19 1.23 -8.07
N PHE A 134 2.22 0.25 -7.17
CA PHE A 134 1.21 0.13 -6.11
C PHE A 134 1.21 1.34 -5.19
N GLU A 135 2.38 1.76 -4.70
CA GLU A 135 2.54 2.98 -3.89
C GLU A 135 2.03 4.24 -4.62
N HIS A 136 2.13 4.27 -5.95
CA HIS A 136 1.57 5.36 -6.73
C HIS A 136 0.03 5.38 -6.69
N PHE A 137 -0.61 4.21 -6.77
CA PHE A 137 -2.06 4.10 -6.69
C PHE A 137 -2.58 4.33 -5.27
N THR A 138 -1.94 3.78 -4.25
CA THR A 138 -2.30 4.01 -2.84
C THR A 138 -2.18 5.48 -2.49
N ALA A 139 -1.13 6.18 -2.95
CA ALA A 139 -1.01 7.62 -2.76
C ALA A 139 -2.11 8.42 -3.48
N ILE A 140 -2.55 8.00 -4.68
CA ILE A 140 -3.68 8.66 -5.38
C ILE A 140 -4.97 8.48 -4.59
N ILE A 141 -5.27 7.25 -4.17
CA ILE A 141 -6.47 6.94 -3.38
C ILE A 141 -6.43 7.73 -2.07
N SER A 142 -5.28 7.73 -1.40
CA SER A 142 -5.06 8.46 -0.15
C SER A 142 -5.26 9.96 -0.32
N SER A 143 -4.72 10.57 -1.39
CA SER A 143 -4.93 12.00 -1.68
C SER A 143 -6.41 12.32 -1.85
N VAL A 144 -7.15 11.51 -2.61
CA VAL A 144 -8.59 11.70 -2.80
C VAL A 144 -9.34 11.58 -1.47
N LEU A 145 -9.03 10.57 -0.65
CA LEU A 145 -9.70 10.36 0.63
C LEU A 145 -9.37 11.46 1.66
N LEU A 146 -8.15 12.00 1.64
CA LEU A 146 -7.73 13.11 2.48
C LEU A 146 -8.36 14.45 2.06
N GLU A 147 -8.59 14.64 0.76
CA GLU A 147 -9.28 15.82 0.21
C GLU A 147 -10.78 15.80 0.49
N HIS A 148 -11.35 14.64 0.81
CA HIS A 148 -12.76 14.41 1.08
C HIS A 148 -13.03 13.88 2.49
N PRO A 149 -12.66 14.62 3.54
CA PRO A 149 -12.75 14.14 4.90
C PRO A 149 -14.18 13.80 5.37
N GLU A 150 -15.18 14.44 4.77
CA GLU A 150 -16.62 14.21 5.00
C GLU A 150 -17.05 12.76 4.73
N LEU A 151 -16.29 12.01 3.92
CA LEU A 151 -16.56 10.59 3.65
C LEU A 151 -16.45 9.73 4.92
N PHE A 152 -15.74 10.19 5.94
CA PHE A 152 -15.51 9.48 7.19
C PHE A 152 -16.28 10.07 8.37
N ASP A 153 -17.24 10.98 8.15
CA ASP A 153 -17.99 11.62 9.24
C ASP A 153 -18.76 10.61 10.10
N GLU A 154 -19.25 9.52 9.48
CA GLU A 154 -19.97 8.44 10.15
C GLU A 154 -19.06 7.28 10.59
N THR A 155 -17.78 7.31 10.23
CA THR A 155 -16.82 6.27 10.63
C THR A 155 -16.38 6.53 12.07
N HIS A 156 -16.37 5.48 12.91
CA HIS A 156 -15.97 5.58 14.30
C HIS A 156 -14.57 6.24 14.44
N PRO A 157 -14.35 7.15 15.42
CA PRO A 157 -13.11 7.91 15.54
C PRO A 157 -11.83 7.08 15.54
N ASP A 158 -11.81 5.91 16.20
CA ASP A 158 -10.62 5.05 16.26
C ASP A 158 -10.23 4.47 14.89
N LEU A 159 -11.20 3.92 14.15
CA LEU A 159 -10.96 3.41 12.80
C LEU A 159 -10.60 4.54 11.84
N ARG A 160 -11.29 5.67 11.97
CA ARG A 160 -11.00 6.87 11.18
C ARG A 160 -9.57 7.33 11.41
N ALA A 161 -9.12 7.42 12.66
CA ALA A 161 -7.75 7.81 12.99
C ALA A 161 -6.71 6.87 12.36
N MET A 162 -6.95 5.56 12.40
CA MET A 162 -6.09 4.56 11.74
C MET A 162 -5.98 4.83 10.22
N LEU A 163 -7.13 4.99 9.55
CA LEU A 163 -7.18 5.22 8.10
C LEU A 163 -6.50 6.54 7.71
N TYR A 164 -6.75 7.64 8.43
CA TYR A 164 -6.10 8.92 8.16
C TYR A 164 -4.59 8.85 8.36
N TRP A 165 -4.13 8.22 9.44
CA TRP A 165 -2.71 8.03 9.68
C TRP A 165 -2.05 7.28 8.51
N HIS A 166 -2.68 6.19 8.07
CA HIS A 166 -2.18 5.43 6.93
C HIS A 166 -2.14 6.28 5.65
N PHE A 167 -3.26 6.92 5.29
CA PHE A 167 -3.35 7.71 4.06
C PHE A 167 -2.34 8.86 4.02
N VAL A 168 -2.05 9.49 5.16
CA VAL A 168 -1.02 10.54 5.23
C VAL A 168 0.36 9.96 4.90
N GLU A 169 0.74 8.84 5.49
CA GLU A 169 2.05 8.22 5.23
C GLU A 169 2.17 7.69 3.79
N GLU A 170 1.10 7.17 3.20
CA GLU A 170 1.06 6.76 1.78
C GLU A 170 1.38 7.90 0.81
N THR A 171 1.12 9.17 1.18
CA THR A 171 1.51 10.31 0.34
C THR A 171 3.04 10.49 0.25
N GLU A 172 3.78 10.08 1.29
CA GLU A 172 5.24 10.08 1.33
C GLU A 172 5.79 8.91 0.49
N HIS A 173 5.19 7.73 0.66
CA HIS A 173 5.66 6.44 0.13
C HIS A 173 5.83 6.38 -1.39
N LYS A 174 4.90 7.00 -2.14
CA LYS A 174 4.99 7.09 -3.62
C LYS A 174 6.34 7.58 -4.11
N SER A 175 6.90 8.58 -3.43
CA SER A 175 8.17 9.18 -3.84
C SER A 175 9.34 8.28 -3.44
N VAL A 176 9.30 7.68 -2.24
CA VAL A 176 10.35 6.80 -1.70
C VAL A 176 10.49 5.54 -2.53
N SER A 177 9.39 4.84 -2.78
CA SER A 177 9.39 3.58 -3.55
C SER A 177 9.89 3.78 -4.98
N TYR A 178 9.58 4.91 -5.60
CA TYR A 178 10.10 5.28 -6.91
C TYR A 178 11.61 5.54 -6.89
N ASP A 179 12.13 6.23 -5.86
CA ASP A 179 13.58 6.43 -5.72
C ASP A 179 14.33 5.13 -5.51
N VAL A 180 13.84 4.29 -4.60
CA VAL A 180 14.41 2.96 -4.35
C VAL A 180 14.49 2.18 -5.67
N PHE A 181 13.43 2.20 -6.48
CA PHE A 181 13.42 1.56 -7.78
C PHE A 181 14.45 2.17 -8.75
N VAL A 182 14.48 3.51 -8.90
CA VAL A 182 15.37 4.18 -9.86
C VAL A 182 16.83 4.00 -9.50
N ASP A 183 17.18 4.20 -8.23
CA ASP A 183 18.54 4.09 -7.73
C ASP A 183 19.04 2.64 -7.85
N ALA A 184 18.26 1.67 -7.34
CA ALA A 184 18.64 0.26 -7.41
C ALA A 184 18.69 -0.32 -8.83
N SER A 185 17.91 0.22 -9.78
CA SER A 185 17.91 -0.22 -11.18
C SER A 185 18.91 0.53 -12.07
N GLY A 186 19.59 1.55 -11.55
CA GLY A 186 20.57 2.37 -12.26
C GLY A 186 19.97 3.37 -13.27
N GLY A 187 18.65 3.58 -13.25
CA GLY A 187 17.97 4.53 -14.14
C GLY A 187 18.09 4.23 -15.65
N GLY A 188 17.94 5.29 -16.46
CA GLY A 188 18.08 5.23 -17.92
C GLY A 188 16.97 4.44 -18.64
N TYR A 189 17.25 4.05 -19.89
CA TYR A 189 16.24 3.43 -20.77
C TYR A 189 15.73 2.07 -20.28
N ARG A 190 16.61 1.25 -19.68
CA ARG A 190 16.23 -0.04 -19.10
C ARG A 190 15.28 0.15 -17.91
N SER A 191 15.62 1.03 -16.97
CA SER A 191 14.77 1.36 -15.82
C SER A 191 13.43 1.92 -16.28
N TYR A 192 13.42 2.81 -17.28
CA TYR A 192 12.17 3.33 -17.84
C TYR A 192 11.26 2.22 -18.41
N ARG A 193 11.81 1.26 -19.16
CA ARG A 193 11.05 0.12 -19.67
C ARG A 193 10.50 -0.75 -18.54
N LEU A 194 11.32 -1.04 -17.54
CA LEU A 194 10.88 -1.78 -16.35
C LEU A 194 9.72 -1.05 -15.66
N ARG A 195 9.83 0.27 -15.49
CA ARG A 195 8.78 1.12 -14.90
C ARG A 195 7.44 0.99 -15.62
N ILE A 196 7.45 1.10 -16.94
CA ILE A 196 6.24 0.98 -17.75
C ILE A 196 5.67 -0.44 -17.65
N SER A 197 6.51 -1.48 -17.75
CA SER A 197 6.07 -2.86 -17.59
C SER A 197 5.50 -3.14 -16.20
N GLY A 198 6.13 -2.63 -15.14
CA GLY A 198 5.65 -2.77 -13.76
C GLY A 198 4.32 -2.06 -13.55
N MET A 199 4.13 -0.86 -14.10
CA MET A 199 2.84 -0.15 -14.08
C MET A 199 1.74 -0.95 -14.81
N LEU A 200 2.02 -1.48 -16.00
CA LEU A 200 1.07 -2.30 -16.75
C LEU A 200 0.71 -3.58 -15.99
N LEU A 201 1.68 -4.25 -15.37
CA LEU A 201 1.44 -5.42 -14.54
C LEU A 201 0.64 -5.07 -13.28
N ALA A 202 0.95 -3.97 -12.61
CA ALA A 202 0.20 -3.50 -11.45
C ALA A 202 -1.27 -3.23 -11.80
N ILE A 203 -1.55 -2.61 -12.94
CA ILE A 203 -2.92 -2.41 -13.45
C ILE A 203 -3.59 -3.75 -13.77
N ALA A 204 -2.90 -4.63 -14.49
CA ALA A 204 -3.42 -5.93 -14.90
C ALA A 204 -3.70 -6.87 -13.71
N LEU A 205 -3.03 -6.67 -12.58
CA LEU A 205 -3.25 -7.40 -11.34
C LEU A 205 -4.29 -6.72 -10.46
N GLY A 206 -4.11 -5.42 -10.20
CA GLY A 206 -4.90 -4.66 -9.24
C GLY A 206 -6.35 -4.48 -9.66
N PHE A 207 -6.61 -4.17 -10.94
CA PHE A 207 -7.97 -3.90 -11.40
C PHE A 207 -8.87 -5.15 -11.33
N PRO A 208 -8.47 -6.34 -11.82
CA PRO A 208 -9.29 -7.54 -11.68
C PRO A 208 -9.42 -8.02 -10.24
N ILE A 209 -8.41 -7.81 -9.38
CA ILE A 209 -8.52 -8.14 -7.95
C ILE A 209 -9.57 -7.24 -7.31
N MET A 210 -9.47 -5.92 -7.47
CA MET A 210 -10.42 -4.97 -6.87
C MET A 210 -11.86 -5.23 -7.31
N ILE A 211 -12.11 -5.43 -8.60
CA ILE A 211 -13.46 -5.68 -9.12
C ILE A 211 -13.92 -7.12 -8.83
N GLY A 212 -13.03 -8.09 -8.94
CA GLY A 212 -13.34 -9.50 -8.67
C GLY A 212 -13.71 -9.75 -7.21
N ASN A 213 -13.04 -9.06 -6.28
CA ASN A 213 -13.33 -9.14 -4.85
C ASN A 213 -14.78 -8.74 -4.51
N GLN A 214 -15.35 -7.78 -5.26
CA GLN A 214 -16.74 -7.34 -5.08
C GLN A 214 -17.77 -8.42 -5.44
N THR A 215 -17.39 -9.48 -6.14
CA THR A 215 -18.34 -10.55 -6.51
C THR A 215 -18.67 -11.49 -5.36
N TYR A 216 -17.88 -11.44 -4.27
CA TYR A 216 -18.06 -12.33 -3.12
C TYR A 216 -17.89 -11.65 -1.76
N LEU A 217 -17.46 -10.38 -1.71
CA LEU A 217 -17.59 -9.49 -0.55
C LEU A 217 -19.00 -8.93 -0.46
#